data_AF-A0A6N6MC50-F1
#
_entry.id   AF-A0A6N6MC50-F1
#
_cell.length_a   1.000
_cell.length_b   1.000
_cell.length_c   1.000
_cell.angle_alpha   90.00
_cell.angle_beta   90.00
_cell.angle_gamma   90.00
#
_symmetry.space_group_name_H-M   'P 1'
#
loop_
_entity.id
_entity.type
_entity.pdbx_description
1 polymer ?
#
loop_
_entity_poly.entity_id
_entity_poly.type
_entity_poly.pdbx_seq_one_letter_code
_entity_poly.pdbx_strand_id
1 'polypeptide(L)'
;MTPRERAAFRAGIETMRQIALLSAVNLEVRDDARELRQQAAVAALQGLAEGAKELMLGTQSEASPVQRAFALIADEPGESGEIPCPTCASRLHWARDASNGHVHGQCETDGCLRWMQ
;
A
#
# COMPACT_ATOMS: atom_id res chain seq x y z
N MET A 1 7.35 -2.29 -18.66
CA MET A 1 6.23 -2.04 -19.58
C MET A 1 6.69 -1.10 -20.70
N THR A 2 6.63 -1.54 -21.96
CA THR A 2 7.07 -0.77 -23.14
C THR A 2 6.14 0.43 -23.39
N PRO A 3 6.56 1.44 -24.20
CA PRO A 3 5.66 2.54 -24.59
C PRO A 3 4.36 2.07 -25.25
N ARG A 4 4.45 1.03 -26.10
CA ARG A 4 3.29 0.43 -26.77
C ARG A 4 2.33 -0.24 -25.78
N GLU A 5 2.87 -0.99 -24.82
CA GLU A 5 2.06 -1.62 -23.76
C GLU A 5 1.38 -0.57 -22.88
N ARG A 6 2.06 0.53 -22.53
CA ARG A 6 1.45 1.67 -21.80
C ARG A 6 0.31 2.32 -22.56
N ALA A 7 0.46 2.53 -23.86
CA ALA A 7 -0.61 3.09 -24.68
C ALA A 7 -1.83 2.16 -24.73
N ALA A 8 -1.62 0.86 -24.96
CA ALA A 8 -2.69 -0.13 -24.98
C ALA A 8 -3.42 -0.23 -23.63
N PHE A 9 -2.67 -0.24 -22.52
CA PHE A 9 -3.23 -0.26 -21.17
C PHE A 9 -4.13 0.96 -20.90
N ARG A 10 -3.67 2.17 -21.22
CA ARG A 10 -4.46 3.40 -21.05
C ARG A 10 -5.71 3.40 -21.92
N ALA A 11 -5.61 2.96 -23.17
CA ALA A 11 -6.76 2.84 -24.07
C ALA A 11 -7.82 1.87 -23.52
N GLY A 12 -7.38 0.76 -22.91
CA GLY A 12 -8.28 -0.19 -22.23
C GLY A 12 -9.01 0.45 -21.04
N ILE A 13 -8.30 1.20 -20.19
CA ILE A 13 -8.90 1.92 -19.06
C ILE A 13 -9.94 2.93 -19.54
N GLU A 14 -9.62 3.72 -20.56
CA GLU A 14 -10.54 4.74 -21.08
C GLU A 14 -11.80 4.09 -21.69
N THR A 15 -11.63 2.97 -22.40
CA THR A 15 -12.76 2.20 -22.94
C THR A 15 -13.65 1.67 -21.81
N MET A 16 -13.07 1.09 -20.75
CA MET A 16 -13.82 0.61 -19.59
C MET A 16 -14.61 1.75 -18.93
N ARG A 17 -13.98 2.92 -18.75
CA ARG A 17 -14.62 4.11 -18.20
C ARG A 17 -15.83 4.55 -19.03
N GLN A 18 -15.69 4.59 -20.36
CA GLN A 18 -16.78 4.97 -21.26
C GLN A 18 -17.95 3.99 -21.20
N ILE A 19 -17.66 2.68 -21.16
CA ILE A 19 -18.69 1.64 -21.01
C ILE A 19 -19.43 1.81 -19.69
N ALA A 20 -18.71 2.01 -18.58
CA ALA A 20 -19.32 2.22 -17.27
C ALA A 20 -20.28 3.42 -17.24
N LEU A 21 -19.88 4.54 -17.84
CA LEU A 21 -20.73 5.73 -17.95
C LEU A 21 -21.97 5.48 -18.81
N LEU A 22 -21.81 4.81 -19.96
CA LEU A 22 -22.94 4.46 -20.83
C LEU A 22 -23.92 3.52 -20.11
N SER A 23 -23.42 2.52 -19.39
CA SER A 23 -24.24 1.61 -18.58
C SER A 23 -25.01 2.36 -17.49
N ALA A 24 -24.39 3.33 -16.80
CA ALA A 24 -25.05 4.13 -15.80
C ALA A 24 -26.24 4.94 -16.38
N VAL A 25 -26.02 5.62 -17.52
CA VAL A 25 -27.08 6.37 -18.21
C VAL A 25 -28.24 5.44 -18.62
N ASN A 26 -27.93 4.26 -19.17
CA ASN A 26 -28.97 3.29 -19.54
C ASN A 26 -29.78 2.79 -18.34
N LEU A 27 -29.19 2.71 -17.15
CA LEU A 27 -29.90 2.34 -15.91
C LEU A 27 -30.78 3.47 -15.39
N GLU A 28 -30.38 4.73 -15.56
CA GLU A 28 -31.14 5.90 -15.10
C GLU A 28 -32.43 6.14 -15.89
N VAL A 29 -32.39 5.89 -17.21
CA VAL A 29 -33.50 6.18 -18.13
C VAL A 29 -34.58 5.06 -18.14
N ARG A 30 -34.33 3.92 -17.48
CA ARG A 30 -35.29 2.82 -17.43
C ARG A 30 -36.39 3.04 -16.39
N ASP A 31 -37.64 2.97 -16.85
CA ASP A 31 -38.85 3.17 -16.04
C ASP A 31 -39.08 2.08 -14.97
N ASP A 32 -38.53 0.88 -15.17
CA ASP A 32 -38.66 -0.29 -14.29
C ASP A 32 -37.46 -0.50 -13.33
N ALA A 33 -36.41 0.31 -13.47
CA ALA A 33 -35.09 -0.06 -12.97
C ALA A 33 -34.82 0.31 -11.50
N ARG A 34 -35.83 0.47 -10.63
CA ARG A 34 -35.57 0.90 -9.24
C ARG A 34 -34.70 -0.12 -8.48
N GLU A 35 -35.06 -1.40 -8.52
CA GLU A 35 -34.32 -2.47 -7.85
C GLU A 35 -32.94 -2.67 -8.50
N LEU A 36 -32.88 -2.67 -9.83
CA LEU A 36 -31.63 -2.82 -10.58
C LEU A 36 -30.66 -1.66 -10.32
N ARG A 37 -31.15 -0.41 -10.22
CA ARG A 37 -30.35 0.77 -9.85
C ARG A 37 -29.81 0.66 -8.42
N GLN A 38 -30.61 0.16 -7.48
CA GLN A 38 -30.16 -0.06 -6.10
C GLN A 38 -29.05 -1.11 -6.04
N GLN A 39 -29.22 -2.24 -6.73
CA GLN A 39 -28.18 -3.28 -6.81
C GLN A 39 -26.89 -2.76 -7.46
N ALA A 40 -27.01 -2.04 -8.57
CA ALA A 40 -25.85 -1.44 -9.25
C ALA A 40 -25.14 -0.40 -8.37
N ALA A 41 -25.89 0.45 -7.66
CA ALA A 41 -25.33 1.41 -6.73
C ALA A 41 -24.60 0.73 -5.55
N VAL A 42 -25.16 -0.32 -4.97
CA VAL A 42 -24.52 -1.09 -3.90
C VAL A 42 -23.21 -1.71 -4.40
N ALA A 43 -23.23 -2.36 -5.57
CA ALA A 43 -22.02 -2.96 -6.15
C ALA A 43 -20.95 -1.91 -6.44
N ALA A 44 -21.33 -0.74 -6.96
CA ALA A 44 -20.39 0.36 -7.21
C ALA A 44 -19.77 0.91 -5.92
N LEU A 45 -20.57 1.08 -4.85
CA LEU A 45 -20.08 1.52 -3.55
C LEU A 45 -19.16 0.48 -2.89
N GLN A 46 -19.46 -0.81 -3.04
CA GLN A 46 -18.60 -1.90 -2.57
C GLN A 46 -17.27 -1.93 -3.34
N GLY A 47 -17.31 -1.82 -4.66
CA GLY A 47 -16.10 -1.75 -5.49
C GLY A 47 -15.23 -0.53 -5.16
N LEU A 48 -15.85 0.62 -4.92
CA LEU A 48 -15.15 1.82 -4.44
C LEU A 48 -14.49 1.58 -3.08
N ALA A 49 -15.20 0.97 -2.13
CA ALA A 49 -14.68 0.69 -0.80
C ALA A 49 -13.47 -0.26 -0.84
N GLU A 50 -13.53 -1.34 -1.62
CA GLU A 50 -12.39 -2.26 -1.77
C GLU A 50 -11.22 -1.59 -2.48
N GLY A 51 -11.47 -0.84 -3.56
CA GLY A 51 -10.42 -0.09 -4.25
C GLY A 51 -9.76 0.96 -3.36
N ALA A 52 -10.53 1.67 -2.54
CA ALA A 52 -10.02 2.63 -1.56
C ALA A 52 -9.18 1.95 -0.48
N LYS A 53 -9.61 0.79 0.02
CA LYS A 53 -8.83 -0.02 0.97
C LYS A 53 -7.49 -0.42 0.36
N GLU A 54 -7.45 -0.94 -0.87
CA GLU A 54 -6.18 -1.32 -1.49
C GLU A 54 -5.26 -0.12 -1.75
N LEU A 55 -5.79 1.00 -2.23
CA LEU A 55 -4.99 2.19 -2.54
C LEU A 55 -4.49 2.93 -1.29
N MET A 56 -5.30 2.97 -0.23
CA MET A 56 -5.03 3.80 0.95
C MET A 56 -4.56 3.00 2.17
N LEU A 57 -4.93 1.72 2.25
CA LEU A 57 -4.64 0.83 3.38
C LEU A 57 -3.83 -0.41 2.95
N GLY A 58 -3.71 -0.72 1.65
CA GLY A 58 -2.99 -1.89 1.13
C GLY A 58 -1.49 -1.88 1.35
N THR A 59 -0.92 -0.78 1.84
CA THR A 59 0.46 -0.72 2.38
C THR A 59 0.57 -1.24 3.82
N GLN A 60 -0.54 -1.55 4.49
CA GLN A 60 -0.56 -2.14 5.83
C GLN A 60 -0.58 -3.68 5.83
N SER A 61 -0.24 -4.32 4.70
CA SER A 61 0.04 -5.76 4.70
C SER A 61 1.38 -5.99 5.40
N GLU A 62 1.30 -6.45 6.65
CA GLU A 62 2.36 -6.74 7.62
C GLU A 62 3.78 -6.37 7.17
N ALA A 63 4.13 -5.09 7.35
CA ALA A 63 5.51 -4.63 7.15
C ALA A 63 6.48 -5.58 7.87
N SER A 64 7.49 -6.06 7.16
CA SER A 64 8.48 -6.97 7.71
C SER A 64 9.10 -6.36 8.98
N PRO A 65 9.60 -7.17 9.92
CA PRO A 65 10.28 -6.63 11.11
C PRO A 65 11.34 -5.58 10.77
N VAL A 66 12.07 -5.72 9.65
CA VAL A 66 13.04 -4.72 9.18
C VAL A 66 12.36 -3.42 8.73
N GLN A 67 11.25 -3.50 7.98
CA GLN A 67 10.51 -2.30 7.55
C GLN A 67 9.93 -1.53 8.75
N ARG A 68 9.41 -2.24 9.76
CA ARG A 68 8.95 -1.61 11.01
C ARG A 68 10.09 -0.96 11.78
N ALA A 69 11.27 -1.59 11.82
CA ALA A 69 12.46 -0.99 12.41
C ALA A 69 12.87 0.29 11.67
N PHE A 70 12.85 0.31 10.33
CA PHE A 70 13.16 1.52 9.56
C PHE A 70 12.18 2.66 9.79
N ALA A 71 10.88 2.38 9.96
CA ALA A 71 9.90 3.40 10.32
C ALA A 71 10.23 4.05 11.67
N LEU A 72 10.58 3.25 12.68
CA LEU A 72 11.00 3.77 13.99
C LEU A 72 12.31 4.57 13.90
N ILE A 73 13.30 4.10 13.13
CA ILE A 73 14.60 4.79 12.94
C ILE A 73 14.44 6.11 12.16
N ALA A 74 13.44 6.22 11.28
CA ALA A 74 13.19 7.44 10.52
C ALA A 74 12.78 8.63 11.41
N ASP A 75 12.18 8.35 12.57
CA ASP A 75 11.75 9.36 13.54
C ASP A 75 12.86 9.72 14.55
N GLU A 76 13.97 8.96 14.60
CA GLU A 76 15.07 9.20 15.53
C GLU A 76 16.08 10.23 14.99
N PRO A 77 16.46 11.26 15.77
CA PRO A 77 17.49 12.20 15.37
C PRO A 77 18.89 11.57 15.50
N GLY A 78 19.70 11.68 14.44
CA GLY A 78 21.11 11.32 14.46
C GLY A 78 21.49 10.15 13.55
N GLU A 79 22.75 9.74 13.65
CA GLU A 79 23.35 8.69 12.81
C GLU A 79 23.43 7.33 13.52
N SER A 80 23.03 7.24 14.79
CA SER A 80 22.95 5.97 15.53
C SER A 80 22.04 6.09 16.74
N GLY A 81 21.55 4.96 17.26
CA GLY A 81 20.71 4.94 18.43
C GLY A 81 20.17 3.56 18.80
N GLU A 82 19.18 3.56 19.69
CA GLU A 82 18.49 2.37 20.17
C GLU A 82 16.98 2.53 19.95
N ILE A 83 16.32 1.49 19.42
CA ILE A 83 14.86 1.42 19.31
C ILE A 83 14.34 0.09 19.87
N PRO A 84 13.04 -0.03 20.19
CA PRO A 84 12.43 -1.33 20.51
C PRO A 84 12.46 -2.29 19.32
N CYS A 85 12.92 -3.51 19.52
CA CYS A 85 12.93 -4.55 18.49
C CYS A 85 11.49 -4.92 18.09
N PRO A 86 11.12 -4.85 16.80
CA PRO A 86 9.76 -5.17 16.35
C PRO A 86 9.42 -6.67 16.37
N THR A 87 10.37 -7.52 16.78
CA THR A 87 10.18 -8.98 16.90
C THR A 87 10.02 -9.42 18.35
N CYS A 88 10.90 -8.95 19.25
CA CYS A 88 10.94 -9.40 20.65
C CYS A 88 10.80 -8.27 21.68
N ALA A 89 10.60 -7.03 21.25
CA ALA A 89 10.52 -5.82 22.08
C ALA A 89 11.77 -5.47 22.92
N SER A 90 12.84 -6.28 22.87
CA SER A 90 14.14 -5.95 23.49
C SER A 90 14.84 -4.81 22.74
N ARG A 91 15.97 -4.31 23.26
CA ARG A 91 16.70 -3.21 22.60
C ARG A 91 17.31 -3.66 21.28
N LEU A 92 17.20 -2.79 20.28
CA LEU A 92 17.81 -2.94 18.97
C LEU A 92 18.69 -1.72 18.69
N HIS A 93 19.98 -1.99 18.51
CA HIS A 93 20.99 -1.00 18.17
C HIS A 93 20.99 -0.77 16.67
N TRP A 94 21.05 0.48 16.24
CA TRP A 94 21.14 0.84 14.83
C TRP A 94 22.19 1.93 14.60
N ALA A 95 22.75 1.95 13.38
CA ALA A 95 23.67 2.98 12.93
C ALA A 95 23.54 3.20 11.41
N ARG A 96 23.70 4.45 10.99
CA ARG A 96 23.82 4.91 9.61
C ARG A 96 25.29 5.06 9.25
N ASP A 97 25.70 4.43 8.17
CA ASP A 97 27.04 4.59 7.61
C ASP A 97 27.18 6.00 7.00
N ALA A 98 28.15 6.76 7.48
CA ALA A 98 28.41 8.12 7.01
C ALA A 98 28.88 8.19 5.54
N SER A 99 29.35 7.08 4.97
CA SER A 99 29.90 7.03 3.60
C SER A 99 28.84 6.77 2.52
N ASN A 100 27.79 6.01 2.84
CA ASN A 100 26.79 5.55 1.87
C ASN A 100 25.33 5.72 2.35
N GLY A 101 25.12 6.10 3.61
CA GLY A 101 23.80 6.31 4.22
C GLY A 101 23.03 5.03 4.53
N HIS A 102 23.64 3.85 4.36
CA HIS A 102 22.98 2.59 4.68
C HIS A 102 22.85 2.40 6.20
N VAL A 103 21.72 1.83 6.61
CA VAL A 103 21.39 1.60 8.02
C VAL A 103 21.60 0.14 8.35
N HIS A 104 22.42 -0.13 9.37
CA HIS A 104 22.60 -1.46 9.94
C HIS A 104 21.88 -1.54 11.28
N GLY A 105 21.42 -2.74 11.66
CA GLY A 105 20.72 -2.94 12.92
C GLY A 105 20.89 -4.33 13.52
N GLN A 106 20.99 -4.40 14.84
CA GLN A 106 21.14 -5.65 15.58
C GLN A 106 20.42 -5.60 16.93
N CYS A 107 19.53 -6.57 17.16
CA CYS A 107 18.89 -6.79 18.44
C CYS A 107 19.85 -7.45 19.45
N GLU A 108 19.72 -7.07 20.73
CA GLU A 108 20.49 -7.68 21.83
C GLU A 108 20.09 -9.13 22.12
N THR A 109 18.87 -9.53 21.75
CA THR A 109 18.41 -10.92 21.91
C THR A 109 19.13 -11.83 20.91
N ASP A 110 19.80 -12.85 21.42
CA ASP A 110 20.52 -13.82 20.59
C ASP A 110 19.58 -14.50 19.57
N GLY A 111 20.06 -14.64 18.33
CA GLY A 111 19.30 -15.23 17.22
C GLY A 111 18.06 -14.44 16.77
N CYS A 112 17.87 -13.20 17.20
CA CYS A 112 16.71 -12.38 16.83
C CYS A 112 16.95 -11.57 15.53
N LEU A 113 16.42 -10.35 15.47
CA LEU A 113 16.48 -9.49 14.29
C LEU A 113 17.87 -8.87 14.12
N ARG A 114 18.49 -9.11 12.96
CA ARG A 114 19.74 -8.48 12.53
C ARG A 114 19.71 -8.25 11.02
N TRP A 115 20.19 -7.09 10.58
CA TRP A 115 20.41 -6.82 9.16
C TRP A 115 21.64 -5.92 8.97
N MET A 116 22.25 -6.04 7.80
CA MET A 116 23.34 -5.18 7.35
C MET A 116 22.98 -4.84 5.91
N GLN A 117 22.58 -3.60 5.70
CA GLN A 117 22.33 -3.04 4.37
C GLN A 117 23.48 -2.12 4.01
#